data_AF-A0A066RJ23-F1
#
_entry.id   AF-A0A066RJ23-F1
#
_cell.length_a   1.000
_cell.length_b   1.000
_cell.length_c   1.000
_cell.angle_alpha   90.00
_cell.angle_beta   90.00
_cell.angle_gamma   90.00
#
_symmetry.space_group_name_H-M   'P 1'
#
loop_
_entity.id
_entity.type
_entity.pdbx_description
1 polymer ?
#
loop_
_entity_poly.entity_id
_entity_poly.type
_entity_poly.pdbx_seq_one_letter_code
_entity_poly.pdbx_strand_id
1 'polypeptide(L)'
;MNRLRQYRRVIYIQVAQDQVTVTDARTGKSVTENSEMPFSSRRLAVGHFYRAADTLKRAYLQLYPRSFSLLEPIIVIHQRYLCEEGLSLVEERVLLELSGLIKSRYRYIWQGEPLSPAQLLAGEYQS
;
A
#
# COMPACT_ATOMS: atom_id res chain seq x y z
N MET A 1 15.56 -21.91 2.25
CA MET A 1 15.07 -20.57 1.86
C MET A 1 15.55 -20.25 0.45
N ASN A 2 14.64 -20.04 -0.51
CA ASN A 2 14.97 -19.94 -1.94
C ASN A 2 15.59 -18.56 -2.26
N ARG A 3 16.83 -18.51 -2.80
CA ARG A 3 17.63 -17.27 -3.03
C ARG A 3 16.93 -16.22 -3.92
N LEU A 4 15.90 -16.61 -4.67
CA LEU A 4 15.15 -15.73 -5.57
C LEU A 4 14.22 -14.74 -4.84
N ARG A 5 13.83 -15.00 -3.57
CA ARG A 5 12.97 -14.07 -2.80
C ARG A 5 13.70 -12.77 -2.41
N GLN A 6 15.02 -12.84 -2.20
CA GLN A 6 15.89 -11.72 -1.81
C GLN A 6 15.91 -10.55 -2.81
N TYR A 7 15.58 -10.79 -4.08
CA TYR A 7 15.65 -9.78 -5.14
C TYR A 7 14.32 -9.08 -5.43
N ARG A 8 13.22 -9.49 -4.76
CA ARG A 8 11.90 -8.87 -4.96
C ARG A 8 11.79 -7.60 -4.13
N ARG A 9 11.53 -6.48 -4.80
CA ARG A 9 11.16 -5.23 -4.13
C ARG A 9 9.68 -5.33 -3.73
N VAL A 10 9.39 -5.31 -2.43
CA VAL A 10 8.03 -5.30 -1.91
C VAL A 10 7.76 -3.93 -1.31
N ILE A 11 6.69 -3.29 -1.75
CA ILE A 11 6.20 -2.02 -1.24
C ILE A 11 4.88 -2.28 -0.55
N TYR A 12 4.78 -1.82 0.69
CA TYR A 12 3.61 -2.00 1.53
C TYR A 12 2.91 -0.65 1.71
N ILE A 13 1.64 -0.61 1.33
CA ILE A 13 0.78 0.57 1.37
C ILE A 13 -0.28 0.32 2.43
N GLN A 14 -0.33 1.17 3.44
CA GLN A 14 -1.36 1.14 4.47
C GLN A 14 -2.27 2.35 4.30
N VAL A 15 -3.58 2.11 4.24
CA VAL A 15 -4.61 3.16 4.14
C VAL A 15 -5.34 3.23 5.46
N ALA A 16 -5.15 4.32 6.20
CA ALA A 16 -5.89 4.64 7.41
C ALA A 16 -6.85 5.81 7.15
N GLN A 17 -7.54 6.28 8.19
CA GLN A 17 -8.42 7.44 8.07
C GLN A 17 -7.63 8.68 7.61
N ASP A 18 -7.88 9.12 6.38
CA ASP A 18 -7.28 10.32 5.76
C ASP A 18 -5.75 10.33 5.72
N GLN A 19 -5.13 9.15 5.82
CA GLN A 19 -3.69 8.96 5.89
C GLN A 19 -3.26 7.75 5.06
N VAL A 20 -2.12 7.89 4.37
CA VAL A 20 -1.47 6.80 3.64
C VAL A 20 -0.03 6.66 4.10
N THR A 21 0.37 5.43 4.43
CA THR A 21 1.76 5.08 4.75
C THR A 21 2.32 4.16 3.67
N VAL A 22 3.50 4.46 3.15
CA VAL A 22 4.22 3.66 2.15
C VAL A 22 5.55 3.22 2.72
N THR A 23 5.77 1.90 2.79
CA THR A 23 6.99 1.29 3.33
C THR A 23 7.71 0.46 2.26
N ASP A 24 9.03 0.68 2.10
CA ASP A 24 9.90 -0.21 1.33
C ASP A 24 10.40 -1.33 2.25
N ALA A 25 9.90 -2.55 2.07
CA ALA A 25 10.22 -3.67 2.95
C ALA A 25 11.71 -4.04 2.96
N ARG A 26 12.45 -3.73 1.88
CA ARG A 26 13.89 -4.03 1.79
C ARG A 26 14.72 -3.04 2.59
N THR A 27 14.36 -1.76 2.56
CA THR A 27 15.13 -0.72 3.27
C THR A 27 14.56 -0.39 4.65
N GLY A 28 13.33 -0.80 4.96
CA GLY A 28 12.59 -0.41 6.15
C GLY A 28 12.14 1.05 6.15
N LYS A 29 12.52 1.86 5.15
CA LYS A 29 12.11 3.26 5.05
C LYS A 29 10.60 3.34 4.84
N SER A 30 9.97 4.24 5.58
CA SER A 30 8.54 4.49 5.52
C SER A 30 8.27 5.99 5.42
N VAL A 31 7.26 6.35 4.65
CA VAL A 31 6.73 7.72 4.55
C VAL A 31 5.24 7.66 4.83
N THR A 32 4.79 8.51 5.74
CA THR A 32 3.38 8.70 6.07
C THR A 32 2.94 10.07 5.61
N GLU A 33 1.89 10.12 4.78
CA GLU A 33 1.26 11.36 4.35
C GLU A 33 -0.16 11.46 4.86
N ASN A 34 -0.50 12.60 5.43
CA ASN A 34 -1.88 12.98 5.74
C ASN A 34 -2.49 13.72 4.55
N SER A 35 -3.78 13.51 4.30
CA SER A 35 -4.52 14.26 3.29
C SER A 35 -4.87 15.64 3.82
N GLU A 36 -4.73 16.67 2.97
CA GLU A 36 -5.13 18.04 3.31
C GLU A 36 -6.66 18.20 3.38
N MET A 37 -7.37 17.41 2.57
CA MET A 37 -8.82 17.30 2.59
C MET A 37 -9.21 15.83 2.85
N PRO A 38 -10.19 15.55 3.70
CA PRO A 38 -10.60 14.18 3.99
C PRO A 38 -10.92 13.39 2.72
N PHE A 39 -10.39 12.18 2.62
CA PHE A 39 -10.75 11.21 1.60
C PHE A 39 -11.63 10.08 2.13
N SER A 40 -11.69 9.91 3.44
CA SER A 40 -12.53 8.92 4.11
C SER A 40 -13.95 9.46 4.25
N SER A 41 -14.91 8.55 4.34
CA SER A 41 -16.30 8.87 4.68
C SER A 41 -16.72 8.05 5.89
N ARG A 42 -17.97 8.24 6.34
CA ARG A 42 -18.54 7.43 7.43
C ARG A 42 -18.57 5.92 7.13
N ARG A 43 -18.53 5.52 5.85
CA ARG A 43 -18.73 4.12 5.41
C ARG A 43 -17.59 3.55 4.58
N LEU A 44 -16.62 4.38 4.19
CA LEU A 44 -15.54 3.96 3.28
C LEU A 44 -14.24 4.60 3.75
N ALA A 45 -13.19 3.79 3.89
CA ALA A 45 -11.84 4.31 4.08
C ALA A 45 -11.39 5.19 2.92
N VAL A 46 -11.83 4.88 1.70
CA VAL A 46 -11.61 5.70 0.50
C VAL A 46 -12.96 6.08 -0.09
N GLY A 47 -13.57 7.15 0.44
CA GLY A 47 -14.80 7.75 -0.09
C GLY A 47 -14.56 8.78 -1.21
N HIS A 48 -13.40 9.42 -1.24
CA HIS A 48 -12.98 10.36 -2.29
C HIS A 48 -11.67 9.92 -2.93
N PHE A 49 -11.78 9.12 -3.99
CA PHE A 49 -10.66 8.46 -4.66
C PHE A 49 -9.50 9.39 -5.01
N TYR A 50 -9.75 10.51 -5.68
CA TYR A 50 -8.69 11.41 -6.15
C TYR A 50 -7.86 12.02 -5.00
N ARG A 51 -8.48 12.29 -3.85
CA ARG A 51 -7.76 12.79 -2.67
C ARG A 51 -6.84 11.72 -2.07
N ALA A 52 -7.31 10.47 -2.01
CA ALA A 52 -6.47 9.35 -1.60
C ALA A 52 -5.33 9.11 -2.60
N ALA A 53 -5.60 9.20 -3.90
CA ALA A 53 -4.63 9.07 -4.98
C ALA A 53 -3.50 10.11 -4.88
N ASP A 54 -3.85 11.37 -4.68
CA ASP A 54 -2.87 12.46 -4.52
C ASP A 54 -2.03 12.25 -3.25
N THR A 55 -2.66 11.80 -2.16
CA THR A 55 -1.97 11.50 -0.90
C THR A 55 -0.98 10.33 -1.07
N LEU A 56 -1.40 9.24 -1.71
CA LEU A 56 -0.52 8.11 -2.04
C LEU A 56 0.65 8.55 -2.94
N LYS A 57 0.38 9.35 -3.96
CA LYS A 57 1.40 9.84 -4.90
C LYS A 57 2.46 10.68 -4.18
N ARG A 58 2.06 11.56 -3.26
CA ARG A 58 3.01 12.32 -2.43
C ARG A 58 3.88 11.39 -1.58
N ALA A 59 3.27 10.43 -0.87
CA ALA A 59 4.00 9.50 0.00
C ALA A 59 5.01 8.68 -0.80
N TYR A 60 4.57 8.16 -1.95
CA TYR A 60 5.40 7.38 -2.86
C TYR A 60 6.57 8.20 -3.44
N LEU A 61 6.32 9.44 -3.87
CA LEU A 61 7.35 10.29 -4.47
C LEU A 61 8.39 10.79 -3.45
N GLN A 62 8.01 10.96 -2.19
CA GLN A 62 8.98 11.24 -1.12
C GLN A 62 9.87 10.04 -0.83
N LEU A 63 9.31 8.83 -0.85
CA LEU A 63 10.09 7.60 -0.66
C LEU A 63 10.99 7.29 -1.87
N TYR A 64 10.53 7.62 -3.08
CA TYR A 64 11.24 7.38 -4.34
C TYR A 64 11.28 8.62 -5.25
N PRO A 65 12.15 9.60 -4.94
CA PRO A 65 12.33 10.77 -5.78
C PRO A 65 12.89 10.36 -7.13
N ARG A 66 12.16 10.72 -8.20
CA ARG A 66 12.37 10.70 -9.68
C ARG A 66 13.48 9.86 -10.37
N SER A 67 14.19 8.94 -9.70
CA SER A 67 15.37 8.26 -10.25
C SER A 67 15.58 6.81 -9.74
N PHE A 68 14.59 6.15 -9.11
CA PHE A 68 14.82 4.83 -8.49
C PHE A 68 14.13 3.62 -9.14
N SER A 69 14.96 2.89 -9.89
CA SER A 69 14.95 1.46 -10.23
C SER A 69 14.10 0.97 -11.41
N LEU A 70 14.74 0.16 -12.26
CA LEU A 70 14.20 -0.57 -13.42
C LEU A 70 13.32 -1.78 -13.05
N LEU A 71 13.28 -2.19 -11.78
CA LEU A 71 12.54 -3.37 -11.33
C LEU A 71 11.15 -2.99 -10.79
N GLU A 72 10.13 -3.56 -11.42
CA GLU A 72 8.74 -3.42 -10.99
C GLU A 72 8.52 -4.09 -9.61
N PRO A 73 8.08 -3.34 -8.60
CA PRO A 73 7.84 -3.87 -7.27
C PRO A 73 6.61 -4.78 -7.22
N ILE A 74 6.53 -5.61 -6.18
CA ILE A 74 5.28 -6.18 -5.69
C ILE A 74 4.65 -5.14 -4.75
N ILE A 75 3.36 -4.88 -4.95
CA ILE A 75 2.60 -3.98 -4.08
C ILE A 75 1.70 -4.82 -3.19
N VAL A 76 1.73 -4.54 -1.89
CA VAL A 76 0.79 -5.07 -0.90
C VAL A 76 0.03 -3.87 -0.36
N ILE A 77 -1.29 -3.86 -0.51
CA ILE A 77 -2.15 -2.79 0.01
C ILE A 77 -3.02 -3.30 1.15
N HIS A 78 -3.16 -2.50 2.21
CA HIS A 78 -3.85 -2.88 3.44
C HIS A 78 -4.68 -1.70 3.96
N GLN A 79 -6.00 -1.86 3.97
CA GLN A 79 -6.92 -0.94 4.63
C GLN A 79 -6.91 -1.19 6.15
N ARG A 80 -6.72 -0.15 6.94
CA ARG A 80 -6.60 -0.17 8.41
C ARG A 80 -7.72 0.56 9.13
N TYR A 81 -8.66 1.11 8.36
CA TYR A 81 -9.79 1.90 8.86
C TYR A 81 -11.07 1.34 8.24
N LEU A 82 -12.13 1.19 9.04
CA LEU A 82 -13.40 0.61 8.61
C LEU A 82 -13.19 -0.76 7.91
N CYS A 83 -12.53 -1.69 8.58
CA CYS A 83 -12.17 -3.00 8.01
C CYS A 83 -12.40 -4.17 8.98
N GLU A 84 -13.18 -3.94 10.05
CA GLU A 84 -13.43 -4.89 11.13
C GLU A 84 -14.20 -6.15 10.66
N GLU A 85 -15.03 -6.02 9.63
CA GLU A 85 -15.85 -7.10 9.08
C GLU A 85 -15.24 -7.70 7.78
N GLY A 86 -14.00 -7.36 7.48
CA GLY A 86 -13.39 -7.60 6.17
C GLY A 86 -13.84 -6.59 5.13
N LEU A 87 -13.24 -6.66 3.95
CA LEU A 87 -13.52 -5.73 2.85
C LEU A 87 -14.65 -6.23 1.96
N SER A 88 -15.55 -5.31 1.60
CA SER A 88 -16.48 -5.54 0.50
C SER A 88 -15.77 -5.51 -0.86
N LEU A 89 -16.40 -6.08 -1.89
CA LEU A 89 -15.87 -6.03 -3.27
C LEU A 89 -15.63 -4.60 -3.77
N VAL A 90 -16.42 -3.63 -3.31
CA VAL A 90 -16.24 -2.22 -3.67
C VAL A 90 -14.95 -1.69 -3.08
N GLU A 91 -14.68 -1.98 -1.80
CA GLU A 91 -13.45 -1.55 -1.14
C GLU A 91 -12.22 -2.22 -1.73
N GLU A 92 -12.28 -3.53 -1.97
CA GLU A 92 -11.19 -4.26 -2.64
C GLU A 92 -10.87 -3.64 -4.01
N ARG A 93 -11.90 -3.33 -4.80
CA ARG A 93 -11.72 -2.71 -6.12
C ARG A 93 -11.07 -1.34 -6.01
N VAL A 94 -11.52 -0.52 -5.07
CA VAL A 94 -10.96 0.82 -4.85
C VAL A 94 -9.49 0.74 -4.43
N LEU A 95 -9.11 -0.21 -3.56
CA LEU A 95 -7.71 -0.42 -3.19
C LEU A 95 -6.86 -0.89 -4.38
N LEU A 96 -7.38 -1.78 -5.23
CA LEU A 96 -6.68 -2.20 -6.44
C LEU A 96 -6.46 -1.06 -7.44
N GLU A 97 -7.45 -0.18 -7.59
CA GLU A 97 -7.32 1.01 -8.44
C GLU A 97 -6.36 2.04 -7.86
N LEU A 98 -6.39 2.25 -6.54
CA LEU A 98 -5.50 3.17 -5.84
C LEU A 98 -4.04 2.70 -5.92
N SER A 99 -3.78 1.43 -5.61
CA SER A 99 -2.46 0.81 -5.81
C SER A 99 -2.10 0.65 -7.30
N GLY A 100 -3.11 0.74 -8.18
CA GLY A 100 -3.05 0.84 -9.64
C GLY A 100 -2.09 1.90 -10.15
N LEU A 101 -2.05 3.03 -9.44
CA LEU A 101 -1.27 4.22 -9.76
C LEU A 101 0.25 4.00 -9.72
N ILE A 102 0.69 2.95 -9.01
CA ILE A 102 2.08 2.54 -8.94
C ILE A 102 2.29 1.37 -9.90
N LYS A 103 3.20 1.54 -10.86
CA LYS A 103 3.62 0.46 -11.75
C LYS A 103 4.21 -0.67 -10.92
N SER A 104 3.66 -1.88 -11.07
CA SER A 104 4.01 -3.04 -10.26
C SER A 104 3.86 -4.34 -11.05
N ARG A 105 4.63 -5.34 -10.64
CA ARG A 105 4.60 -6.68 -11.26
C ARG A 105 3.40 -7.48 -10.80
N TYR A 106 3.07 -7.37 -9.51
CA TYR A 106 1.93 -8.01 -8.86
C TYR A 106 1.36 -7.08 -7.78
N ARG A 107 0.06 -7.23 -7.50
CA ARG A 107 -0.66 -6.54 -6.43
C ARG A 107 -1.40 -7.56 -5.57
N TYR A 108 -1.36 -7.35 -4.25
CA TYR A 108 -2.06 -8.16 -3.26
C TYR A 108 -2.80 -7.23 -2.30
N ILE A 109 -4.00 -7.62 -1.89
CA ILE A 109 -4.72 -7.01 -0.77
C ILE A 109 -4.42 -7.84 0.47
N TRP A 110 -4.03 -7.18 1.55
CA TRP A 110 -3.83 -7.80 2.86
C TRP A 110 -4.90 -7.31 3.83
N GLN A 111 -5.54 -8.23 4.55
CA GLN A 111 -6.63 -7.97 5.50
C GLN A 111 -6.33 -8.48 6.93
N GLY A 112 -5.14 -9.05 7.17
CA GLY A 112 -4.74 -9.55 8.49
C GLY A 112 -3.97 -8.51 9.31
N GLU A 113 -3.30 -8.96 10.37
CA GLU A 113 -2.46 -8.08 11.19
C GLU A 113 -1.34 -7.40 10.39
N PRO A 114 -0.94 -6.17 10.72
CA PRO A 114 0.16 -5.49 10.03
C PRO A 114 1.43 -6.34 9.94
N LEU A 115 1.91 -6.53 8.72
CA LEU A 115 3.13 -7.27 8.45
C LEU A 115 4.36 -6.41 8.71
N SER A 116 5.36 -6.99 9.38
CA SER A 116 6.69 -6.43 9.47
C SER A 116 7.45 -6.51 8.12
N PRO A 117 8.51 -5.71 7.92
CA PRO A 117 9.36 -5.83 6.74
C PRO A 117 9.89 -7.26 6.50
N ALA A 118 10.23 -7.99 7.56
CA ALA A 118 10.69 -9.38 7.45
C ALA A 118 9.59 -10.31 6.89
N GLN A 119 8.36 -10.18 7.38
CA GLN A 119 7.21 -10.96 6.92
C GLN A 119 6.82 -10.61 5.48
N LEU A 120 6.91 -9.34 5.10
CA LEU A 120 6.73 -8.89 3.72
C LEU A 120 7.79 -9.52 2.79
N LEU A 121 9.06 -9.53 3.18
CA LEU A 121 10.11 -10.18 2.37
C LEU A 121 9.96 -11.71 2.34
N ALA A 122 9.39 -12.30 3.40
CA ALA A 122 9.04 -13.72 3.46
C ALA A 122 7.83 -14.06 2.57
N GLY A 123 7.01 -13.09 2.17
CA GLY A 123 5.85 -13.30 1.30
C GLY A 123 4.59 -13.76 2.03
N GLU A 124 4.45 -13.41 3.30
CA GLU A 124 3.29 -13.82 4.13
C GLU A 124 1.96 -13.22 3.65
N TYR A 125 1.99 -12.16 2.84
CA TYR A 125 0.80 -11.57 2.19
C TYR A 125 0.17 -12.44 1.09
N GLN A 126 0.71 -13.64 0.84
CA GLN A 126 0.21 -14.57 -0.18
C GLN A 126 -0.66 -15.70 0.40
N SER A 127 -0.81 -15.75 1.73
CA SER A 127 -1.57 -16.79 2.43
C SER A 127 -3.07 -16.56 2.39
#